data_AF-A0A0Q6ZDD6-F1
#
_entry.id   AF-A0A0Q6ZDD6-F1
#
_cell.length_a   1.000
_cell.length_b   1.000
_cell.length_c   1.000
_cell.angle_alpha   90.00
_cell.angle_beta   90.00
_cell.angle_gamma   90.00
#
_symmetry.space_group_name_H-M   'P 1'
#
loop_
_entity.id
_entity.type
_entity.pdbx_description
1 polymer ?
#
loop_
_entity_poly.entity_id
_entity_poly.type
_entity_poly.pdbx_seq_one_letter_code
_entity_poly.pdbx_strand_id
1 'polypeptide(L)'
;MPTPEPKFVQHLGRSYLVVAQFPNTESGIKESNQYMTRHPKAGVLLVEGDQVLLSHSDDKGTGTGPSNMTAKAKRAVLNYGAGVCLDAYRQTFCGDGARTIALSFDLTTRQADAAIDAGRELAGGTAFA
;
A
#
# COMPACT_ATOMS: atom_id res chain seq x y z
N MET A 1 -3.80 26.92 -21.52
CA MET A 1 -4.32 26.81 -20.13
C MET A 1 -3.13 26.71 -19.20
N PRO A 2 -3.11 27.36 -18.03
CA PRO A 2 -2.00 27.19 -17.09
C PRO A 2 -1.93 25.71 -16.68
N THR A 3 -0.79 25.08 -16.89
CA THR A 3 -0.55 23.73 -16.39
C THR A 3 -0.51 23.83 -14.86
N PRO A 4 -1.37 23.13 -14.12
CA PRO A 4 -1.34 23.20 -12.66
C PRO A 4 0.05 22.79 -12.18
N GLU A 5 0.61 23.55 -11.24
CA GLU A 5 1.90 23.22 -10.64
C GLU A 5 1.84 21.81 -10.02
N PRO A 6 2.88 20.99 -10.21
CA PRO A 6 2.90 19.63 -9.69
C PRO A 6 2.86 19.65 -8.16
N LYS A 7 1.80 19.07 -7.59
CA LYS A 7 1.64 18.92 -6.15
C LYS A 7 2.21 17.57 -5.70
N PHE A 8 3.03 17.57 -4.66
CA PHE A 8 3.59 16.36 -4.07
C PHE A 8 3.04 16.10 -2.68
N VAL A 9 2.89 14.83 -2.30
CA VAL A 9 2.50 14.38 -0.96
C VAL A 9 3.52 13.36 -0.46
N GLN A 10 3.94 13.51 0.80
CA GLN A 10 4.78 12.51 1.48
C GLN A 10 3.89 11.52 2.22
N HIS A 11 4.09 10.22 2.00
CA HIS A 11 3.39 9.18 2.75
C HIS A 11 4.24 7.91 2.87
N LEU A 12 4.27 7.28 4.06
CA LEU A 12 5.08 6.08 4.34
C LEU A 12 6.56 6.20 3.89
N GLY A 13 7.17 7.37 4.08
CA GLY A 13 8.56 7.63 3.69
C GLY A 13 8.80 7.76 2.19
N ARG A 14 7.75 7.86 1.37
CA ARG A 14 7.82 8.03 -0.09
C ARG A 14 7.15 9.33 -0.52
N SER A 15 7.67 9.92 -1.59
CA SER A 15 7.10 11.10 -2.25
C SER A 15 6.24 10.69 -3.44
N TYR A 16 4.99 11.16 -3.47
CA TYR A 16 4.03 10.88 -4.53
C TYR A 16 3.66 12.16 -5.26
N LEU A 17 3.69 12.12 -6.59
CA LEU A 17 3.12 13.18 -7.43
C LEU A 17 1.60 13.02 -7.47
N VAL A 18 0.87 14.08 -7.14
CA VAL A 18 -0.60 14.12 -7.21
C VAL A 18 -1.00 14.45 -8.63
N VAL A 19 -1.48 13.45 -9.37
CA VAL A 19 -1.91 13.58 -10.77
C VAL A 19 -3.41 13.86 -10.93
N ALA A 20 -4.21 13.61 -9.89
CA ALA A 20 -5.63 13.93 -9.81
C ALA A 20 -6.09 13.98 -8.33
N GLN A 21 -7.14 14.76 -8.03
CA GLN A 21 -7.79 14.83 -6.71
C GLN A 21 -9.30 14.77 -6.91
N PHE A 22 -9.99 14.01 -6.06
CA PHE A 22 -11.43 13.83 -6.10
C PHE A 22 -12.02 14.14 -4.72
N PRO A 23 -13.21 14.77 -4.65
CA PRO A 23 -13.86 15.03 -3.38
C PRO A 23 -14.33 13.72 -2.71
N ASN A 24 -14.39 13.70 -1.37
CA ASN A 24 -14.98 12.58 -0.62
C ASN A 24 -16.52 12.62 -0.69
N THR A 25 -17.04 12.31 -1.88
CA THR A 25 -18.47 12.20 -2.19
C THR A 25 -18.69 11.00 -3.10
N GLU A 26 -19.93 10.51 -3.20
CA GLU A 26 -20.27 9.40 -4.09
C GLU A 26 -19.89 9.66 -5.56
N SER A 27 -20.07 10.91 -6.04
CA SER A 27 -19.62 11.34 -7.37
C SER A 27 -18.09 11.29 -7.50
N GLY A 28 -17.37 11.77 -6.48
CA GLY A 28 -15.90 11.74 -6.47
C GLY A 28 -15.33 10.33 -6.47
N ILE A 29 -15.98 9.38 -5.79
CA ILE A 29 -15.63 7.95 -5.84
C ILE A 29 -15.81 7.39 -7.25
N LYS A 30 -16.92 7.72 -7.92
CA LYS A 30 -17.17 7.28 -9.30
C LYS A 30 -16.14 7.85 -10.27
N GLU A 31 -15.79 9.12 -10.13
CA GLU A 31 -14.78 9.79 -10.94
C GLU A 31 -13.37 9.21 -10.71
N SER A 32 -13.00 8.91 -9.47
CA SER A 32 -11.71 8.30 -9.14
C SER A 32 -11.56 6.90 -9.74
N ASN A 33 -12.63 6.08 -9.68
CA ASN A 33 -12.67 4.76 -10.30
C ASN A 33 -12.54 4.83 -11.82
N GLN A 34 -13.23 5.78 -12.47
CA GLN A 34 -13.10 6.01 -13.90
C GLN A 34 -11.69 6.46 -14.29
N TYR A 35 -11.06 7.31 -13.47
CA TYR A 35 -9.68 7.73 -13.67
C TYR A 35 -8.70 6.56 -13.59
N MET A 36 -8.80 5.71 -12.54
CA MET A 36 -7.97 4.51 -12.41
C MET A 36 -8.12 3.56 -13.61
N THR A 37 -9.34 3.40 -14.12
CA THR A 37 -9.60 2.57 -15.31
C THR A 37 -8.86 3.10 -16.55
N ARG A 38 -8.75 4.42 -16.69
CA ARG A 38 -8.06 5.07 -17.83
C ARG A 38 -6.54 5.15 -17.63
N HIS A 39 -6.08 5.08 -16.39
CA HIS A 39 -4.68 5.22 -16.00
C HIS A 39 -4.26 4.01 -15.16
N PRO A 40 -4.06 2.83 -15.78
CA PRO A 40 -3.82 1.56 -15.06
C PRO A 40 -2.54 1.50 -14.23
N LYS A 41 -1.68 2.53 -14.31
CA LYS A 41 -0.48 2.68 -13.47
C LYS A 41 -0.66 3.70 -12.34
N ALA A 42 -1.83 4.33 -12.24
CA ALA A 42 -2.15 5.30 -11.20
C ALA A 42 -2.82 4.61 -10.02
N GLY A 43 -2.25 4.80 -8.82
CA GLY A 43 -2.94 4.50 -7.56
C GLY A 43 -3.73 5.72 -7.09
N VAL A 44 -4.87 5.50 -6.45
CA VAL A 44 -5.62 6.52 -5.74
C VAL A 44 -5.10 6.62 -4.32
N LEU A 45 -4.77 7.85 -3.90
CA LEU A 45 -4.47 8.20 -2.52
C LEU A 45 -5.67 8.97 -1.99
N LEU A 46 -6.56 8.30 -1.26
CA LEU A 46 -7.61 8.98 -0.49
C LEU A 46 -6.99 9.45 0.82
N VAL A 47 -7.15 10.73 1.14
CA VAL A 47 -6.77 11.29 2.45
C VAL A 47 -8.04 11.71 3.16
N GLU A 48 -8.35 11.06 4.28
CA GLU A 48 -9.49 11.39 5.13
C GLU A 48 -8.99 11.60 6.57
N GLY A 49 -8.98 12.86 7.02
CA GLY A 49 -8.32 13.24 8.29
C GLY A 49 -6.84 12.85 8.30
N ASP A 50 -6.44 12.04 9.29
CA ASP A 50 -5.09 11.48 9.42
C ASP A 50 -4.92 10.12 8.71
N GLN A 51 -5.95 9.62 8.03
CA GLN A 51 -5.93 8.34 7.34
C GLN A 51 -5.61 8.52 5.87
N VAL A 52 -4.71 7.68 5.38
CA VAL A 52 -4.39 7.57 3.97
C VAL A 52 -4.76 6.17 3.50
N LEU A 53 -5.72 6.08 2.58
CA LEU A 53 -6.07 4.86 1.90
C LEU A 53 -5.42 4.90 0.52
N LEU A 54 -4.40 4.07 0.35
CA LEU A 54 -3.85 3.75 -0.97
C LEU A 54 -4.75 2.66 -1.57
N SER A 55 -5.37 2.96 -2.70
CA SER A 55 -6.16 2.02 -3.48
C SER A 55 -5.60 1.95 -4.89
N HIS A 56 -5.12 0.78 -5.27
CA HIS A 56 -4.86 0.42 -6.66
C HIS A 56 -6.01 -0.43 -7.18
N SER A 57 -6.19 -0.45 -8.50
CA SER A 57 -7.20 -1.31 -9.14
C SER A 57 -7.03 -2.82 -8.85
N ASP A 58 -5.85 -3.23 -8.38
CA ASP A 58 -5.54 -4.61 -8.00
C ASP A 58 -5.70 -4.89 -6.49
N ASP A 59 -6.03 -3.88 -5.68
CA ASP A 59 -6.17 -4.06 -4.23
C ASP A 59 -7.49 -4.79 -3.91
N LYS A 60 -7.41 -5.89 -3.14
CA LYS A 60 -8.56 -6.73 -2.77
C LYS A 60 -9.45 -6.16 -1.65
N GLY A 61 -9.36 -4.87 -1.36
CA GLY A 61 -10.17 -4.19 -0.35
C GLY A 61 -9.37 -3.59 0.80
N THR A 62 -10.09 -2.85 1.65
CA THR A 62 -9.57 -2.04 2.75
C THR A 62 -8.82 -2.90 3.76
N GLY A 63 -7.51 -2.72 3.84
CA GLY A 63 -6.69 -3.32 4.88
C GLY A 63 -7.19 -2.96 6.28
N THR A 64 -6.96 -3.82 7.27
CA THR A 64 -7.43 -3.58 8.65
C THR A 64 -6.67 -2.45 9.37
N GLY A 65 -5.69 -1.84 8.69
CA GLY A 65 -4.85 -0.79 9.24
C GLY A 65 -3.95 -1.28 10.39
N PRO A 66 -3.07 -0.40 10.91
CA PRO A 66 -2.12 -0.75 11.97
C PRO A 66 -2.79 -1.07 13.33
N SER A 67 -4.07 -0.74 13.51
CA SER A 67 -4.83 -0.93 14.75
C SER A 67 -5.06 -2.41 15.08
N ASN A 68 -5.36 -3.24 14.08
CA ASN A 68 -5.80 -4.63 14.26
C ASN A 68 -4.73 -5.70 13.95
N MET A 69 -3.46 -5.30 13.90
CA MET A 69 -2.35 -6.22 13.63
C MET A 69 -1.95 -7.05 14.85
N THR A 70 -1.44 -8.27 14.62
CA THR A 70 -0.80 -9.11 15.63
C THR A 70 0.45 -8.43 16.20
N ALA A 71 0.84 -8.77 17.43
CA ALA A 71 2.06 -8.22 18.05
C ALA A 71 3.33 -8.50 17.22
N LYS A 72 3.38 -9.66 16.55
CA LYS A 72 4.47 -10.04 15.64
C LYS A 72 4.52 -9.10 14.44
N ALA A 73 3.37 -8.88 13.80
CA ALA A 73 3.27 -8.00 12.64
C ALA A 73 3.57 -6.53 13.00
N LYS A 74 3.10 -6.04 14.16
CA LYS A 74 3.46 -4.70 14.67
C LYS A 74 4.98 -4.54 14.85
N ARG A 75 5.64 -5.56 15.40
CA ARG A 75 7.10 -5.56 15.58
C ARG A 75 7.84 -5.58 14.24
N ALA A 76 7.37 -6.35 13.25
CA ALA A 76 7.95 -6.35 11.91
C ALA A 76 7.80 -4.98 11.22
N VAL A 77 6.62 -4.34 11.31
CA VAL A 77 6.40 -2.98 10.78
C VAL A 77 7.31 -1.97 11.46
N LEU A 78 7.50 -2.05 12.78
CA LEU A 78 8.41 -1.17 13.50
C LEU A 78 9.87 -1.35 13.05
N ASN A 79 10.28 -2.58 12.77
CA ASN A 79 11.67 -2.91 12.43
C ASN A 79 12.01 -2.66 10.96
N TYR A 80 11.07 -2.88 10.03
CA TYR A 80 11.32 -2.86 8.58
C TYR A 80 10.58 -1.74 7.86
N GLY A 81 9.55 -1.15 8.48
CA GLY A 81 8.67 -0.16 7.88
C GLY A 81 7.47 -0.79 7.16
N ALA A 82 6.33 -0.10 7.25
CA ALA A 82 5.07 -0.57 6.64
C ALA A 82 5.16 -0.70 5.12
N GLY A 83 5.89 0.21 4.44
CA GLY A 83 6.09 0.16 2.99
C GLY A 83 6.87 -1.09 2.55
N VAL A 84 7.92 -1.47 3.28
CA VAL A 84 8.69 -2.70 3.01
C VAL A 84 7.82 -3.93 3.22
N CYS A 85 7.03 -3.97 4.29
CA CYS A 85 6.13 -5.09 4.57
C CYS A 85 5.07 -5.25 3.45
N LEU A 86 4.42 -4.16 3.04
CA LEU A 86 3.43 -4.19 1.95
C LEU A 86 4.04 -4.60 0.61
N ASP A 87 5.22 -4.10 0.27
CA ASP A 87 5.88 -4.45 -1.00
C ASP A 87 6.39 -5.89 -0.99
N ALA A 88 6.89 -6.39 0.16
CA ALA A 88 7.24 -7.80 0.32
C ALA A 88 6.03 -8.71 0.13
N TYR A 89 4.87 -8.37 0.72
CA TYR A 89 3.62 -9.08 0.47
C TYR A 89 3.21 -9.03 -1.00
N ARG A 90 3.34 -7.88 -1.66
CA ARG A 90 2.99 -7.74 -3.09
C ARG A 90 3.88 -8.57 -4.02
N GLN A 91 5.17 -8.73 -3.72
CA GLN A 91 6.07 -9.59 -4.49
C GLN A 91 5.65 -11.08 -4.43
N THR A 92 4.88 -11.50 -3.43
CA THR A 92 4.36 -12.89 -3.44
C THR A 92 3.37 -13.13 -4.58
N PHE A 93 2.74 -12.09 -5.14
CA PHE A 93 1.81 -12.21 -6.26
C PHE A 93 2.48 -12.54 -7.59
N CYS A 94 3.76 -12.16 -7.77
CA CYS A 94 4.55 -12.59 -8.92
C CYS A 94 5.19 -13.99 -8.75
N GLY A 95 4.88 -14.68 -7.65
CA GLY A 95 5.39 -16.02 -7.35
C GLY A 95 6.76 -16.01 -6.66
N ASP A 96 7.26 -14.84 -6.24
CA ASP A 96 8.52 -14.75 -5.53
C ASP A 96 8.38 -15.32 -4.11
N GLY A 97 9.29 -16.23 -3.77
CA GLY A 97 9.43 -16.75 -2.41
C GLY A 97 10.21 -15.80 -1.51
N ALA A 98 10.12 -16.02 -0.19
CA ALA A 98 10.78 -15.18 0.82
C ALA A 98 12.29 -15.03 0.64
N ARG A 99 12.97 -16.02 0.03
CA ARG A 99 14.41 -15.93 -0.30
C ARG A 99 14.70 -14.91 -1.40
N THR A 100 13.86 -14.83 -2.42
CA THR A 100 14.00 -13.84 -3.50
C THR A 100 13.66 -12.46 -2.94
N ILE A 101 12.56 -12.36 -2.20
CA ILE A 101 12.10 -11.12 -1.56
C ILE A 101 13.15 -10.57 -0.58
N ALA A 102 13.81 -11.44 0.17
CA ALA A 102 14.92 -11.07 1.06
C ALA A 102 16.03 -10.28 0.36
N LEU A 103 16.40 -10.66 -0.88
CA LEU A 103 17.41 -9.95 -1.67
C LEU A 103 16.95 -8.56 -2.09
N SER A 104 15.65 -8.39 -2.36
CA SER A 104 15.06 -7.10 -2.77
C SER A 104 15.08 -6.04 -1.67
N PHE A 105 15.11 -6.45 -0.40
CA PHE A 105 14.95 -5.56 0.76
C PHE A 105 16.11 -5.59 1.74
N ASP A 106 17.23 -6.25 1.40
CA ASP A 106 18.38 -6.46 2.29
C ASP A 106 17.97 -7.07 3.65
N LEU A 107 17.10 -8.07 3.59
CA LEU A 107 16.59 -8.81 4.74
C LEU A 107 17.12 -10.24 4.70
N THR A 108 17.22 -10.89 5.86
CA THR A 108 17.33 -12.35 5.90
C THR A 108 16.01 -13.00 5.48
N THR A 109 16.04 -14.25 5.00
CA THR A 109 14.82 -14.98 4.60
C THR A 109 13.76 -15.01 5.71
N ARG A 110 14.17 -15.14 6.98
CA ARG A 110 13.24 -15.12 8.13
C ARG A 110 12.63 -13.74 8.38
N GLN A 111 13.38 -12.67 8.11
CA GLN A 111 12.87 -11.30 8.22
C GLN A 111 11.93 -10.98 7.06
N ALA A 112 12.22 -11.48 5.85
CA ALA A 112 11.32 -11.37 4.70
C ALA A 112 10.00 -12.10 4.94
N ASP A 113 10.01 -13.32 5.50
CA ASP A 113 8.78 -14.01 5.93
C ASP A 113 7.96 -13.15 6.91
N ALA A 114 8.62 -12.58 7.93
CA ALA A 114 7.95 -11.71 8.89
C ALA A 114 7.38 -10.43 8.23
N ALA A 115 8.07 -9.87 7.24
CA ALA A 115 7.62 -8.71 6.48
C ALA A 115 6.42 -9.05 5.56
N ILE A 116 6.40 -10.23 4.94
CA ILE A 116 5.29 -10.73 4.12
C ILE A 116 4.05 -10.93 5.00
N ASP A 117 4.18 -11.59 6.15
CA ASP A 117 3.10 -11.77 7.12
C ASP A 117 2.53 -10.42 7.56
N ALA A 118 3.39 -9.48 7.91
CA ALA A 118 2.98 -8.15 8.34
C ALA A 118 2.31 -7.36 7.21
N GLY A 119 2.82 -7.46 5.98
CA GLY A 119 2.23 -6.84 4.80
C GLY A 119 0.85 -7.41 4.46
N ARG A 120 0.68 -8.72 4.63
CA ARG A 120 -0.62 -9.39 4.46
C ARG A 120 -1.65 -8.87 5.46
N GLU A 121 -1.28 -8.77 6.74
CA GLU A 121 -2.16 -8.22 7.77
C GLU A 121 -2.48 -6.74 7.51
N LEU A 122 -1.49 -5.93 7.12
CA LEU A 122 -1.70 -4.54 6.72
C LEU A 122 -2.68 -4.40 5.56
N ALA A 123 -2.59 -5.29 4.57
CA ALA A 123 -3.47 -5.34 3.41
C ALA A 123 -4.85 -5.97 3.71
N GLY A 124 -5.13 -6.38 4.95
CA GLY A 124 -6.41 -6.99 5.33
C GLY A 124 -6.63 -8.38 4.76
N GLY A 125 -5.58 -9.03 4.23
CA GLY A 125 -5.65 -10.44 3.89
C GLY A 125 -5.76 -11.24 5.17
N THR A 126 -6.89 -11.91 5.40
CA THR A 126 -7.00 -12.89 6.47
C THR A 126 -5.84 -13.87 6.34
N ALA A 127 -5.06 -14.03 7.41
CA ALA A 127 -4.14 -15.14 7.54
C ALA A 127 -4.99 -16.41 7.38
N PHE A 128 -4.83 -17.11 6.27
CA PHE A 128 -5.53 -18.38 6.06
C PHE A 128 -5.08 -19.35 7.16
N ALA A 129 -6.04 -19.70 8.01
CA ALA A 129 -6.10 -21.01 8.65
C ALA A 129 -6.71 -22.00 7.66
#